data_AF-A0A389MXC6-F1
#
_entry.id   AF-A0A389MXC6-F1
#
_cell.length_a   1.000
_cell.length_b   1.000
_cell.length_c   1.000
_cell.angle_alpha   90.00
_cell.angle_beta   90.00
_cell.angle_gamma   90.00
#
_symmetry.space_group_name_H-M   'P 1'
#
loop_
_entity.id
_entity.type
_entity.pdbx_description
1 polymer ?
#
loop_
_entity_poly.entity_id
_entity_poly.type
_entity_poly.pdbx_seq_one_letter_code
_entity_poly.pdbx_strand_id
1 'polypeptide(L)'
;MYSHEQITSAFDDRDRLATGWEPPNALWAHSRILNRWAFGIHPHTGTMALVGMLGPDLRTCAPTVAMLTGPGGIGWLRTLTGWIRLALTEDERHKEGRLLLPEHARELELAALAAGYRAPRRSLRPEGPLASDARWHHVADHFERDAADPETAFAVYYARQMRLGLDEARAAVVGFWYARHLEFE
;
A
#
# COMPACT_ATOMS: atom_id res chain seq x y z
N MET A 1 12.33 -5.22 2.86
CA MET A 1 11.11 -4.92 3.64
C MET A 1 11.38 -3.61 4.36
N TYR A 2 10.38 -2.76 4.58
CA TYR A 2 10.57 -1.45 5.21
C TYR A 2 10.76 -1.61 6.73
N SER A 3 11.53 -0.73 7.35
CA SER A 3 11.70 -0.74 8.81
C SER A 3 10.50 -0.09 9.51
N HIS A 4 10.31 -0.43 10.79
CA HIS A 4 9.29 0.20 11.64
C HIS A 4 9.46 1.73 11.65
N GLU A 5 10.70 2.22 11.82
CA GLU A 5 11.01 3.66 11.84
C GLU A 5 10.62 4.37 10.54
N GLN A 6 10.88 3.73 9.37
CA GLN A 6 10.47 4.27 8.08
C GLN A 6 8.96 4.40 7.95
N ILE A 7 8.21 3.39 8.39
CA ILE A 7 6.75 3.41 8.35
C ILE A 7 6.22 4.52 9.26
N THR A 8 6.64 4.53 10.52
CA THR A 8 6.20 5.53 11.51
C THR A 8 6.52 6.94 11.03
N SER A 9 7.76 7.22 10.62
CA SER A 9 8.17 8.53 10.10
C SER A 9 7.33 8.98 8.90
N ALA A 10 7.03 8.08 7.95
CA ALA A 10 6.24 8.42 6.78
C ALA A 10 4.79 8.77 7.14
N PHE A 11 4.20 8.05 8.08
CA PHE A 11 2.85 8.35 8.53
C PHE A 11 2.78 9.58 9.45
N ASP A 12 3.82 9.87 10.22
CA ASP A 12 3.90 11.12 11.00
C ASP A 12 3.94 12.35 10.07
N ASP A 13 4.71 12.26 8.98
CA ASP A 13 4.67 13.28 7.92
C ASP A 13 3.27 13.37 7.31
N ARG A 14 2.62 12.23 7.01
CA ARG A 14 1.23 12.20 6.51
C ARG A 14 0.26 12.89 7.46
N ASP A 15 0.39 12.69 8.76
CA ASP A 15 -0.53 13.27 9.76
C ASP A 15 -0.30 14.77 9.91
N ARG A 16 0.95 15.22 9.86
CA ARG A 16 1.26 16.66 9.79
C ARG A 16 0.67 17.29 8.53
N LEU A 17 0.83 16.64 7.38
CA LEU A 17 0.19 17.06 6.12
C LEU A 17 -1.35 17.09 6.29
N ALA A 18 -1.91 16.13 7.04
CA ALA A 18 -3.34 16.08 7.33
C ALA A 18 -3.82 17.37 8.01
N THR A 19 -3.03 17.90 8.96
CA THR A 19 -3.30 19.14 9.70
C THR A 19 -2.91 20.42 8.96
N GLY A 20 -2.53 20.35 7.67
CA GLY A 20 -2.21 21.51 6.85
C GLY A 20 -0.75 21.95 6.89
N TRP A 21 0.16 21.15 7.45
CA TRP A 21 1.59 21.38 7.28
C TRP A 21 1.98 21.20 5.81
N GLU A 22 2.92 22.00 5.33
CA GLU A 22 3.53 21.86 4.00
C GLU A 22 5.02 21.51 4.14
N PRO A 23 5.54 20.59 3.32
CA PRO A 23 6.93 20.21 3.37
C PRO A 23 7.80 21.37 2.87
N PRO A 24 8.81 21.82 3.65
CA PRO A 24 9.69 22.89 3.22
C PRO A 24 10.37 22.55 1.90
N ASN A 25 10.56 23.56 1.04
CA ASN A 25 11.13 23.42 -0.30
C ASN A 25 12.45 22.64 -0.31
N ALA A 26 13.28 22.78 0.71
CA ALA A 26 14.55 22.06 0.85
C ALA A 26 14.39 20.53 0.86
N LEU A 27 13.31 19.99 1.48
CA LEU A 27 13.10 18.54 1.57
C LEU A 27 12.93 17.88 0.19
N TRP A 28 12.15 18.52 -0.68
CA TRP A 28 11.90 17.96 -2.01
C TRP A 28 12.83 18.52 -3.08
N ALA A 29 13.49 19.66 -2.90
CA ALA A 29 14.47 20.20 -3.86
C ALA A 29 15.61 19.22 -4.16
N HIS A 30 16.08 18.48 -3.16
CA HIS A 30 17.14 17.46 -3.30
C HIS A 30 16.59 16.05 -3.57
N SER A 31 15.27 15.90 -3.66
CA SER A 31 14.64 14.62 -3.92
C SER A 31 14.76 14.22 -5.39
N ARG A 32 14.75 12.91 -5.63
CA ARG A 32 14.73 12.34 -6.98
C ARG A 32 13.47 12.76 -7.72
N ILE A 33 13.56 12.88 -9.04
CA ILE A 33 12.45 13.25 -9.92
C ILE A 33 11.92 11.99 -10.61
N LEU A 34 10.65 11.67 -10.37
CA LEU A 34 9.89 10.67 -11.10
C LEU A 34 9.16 11.35 -12.26
N ASN A 35 9.58 11.04 -13.47
CA ASN A 35 8.99 11.56 -14.71
C ASN A 35 7.98 10.57 -15.27
N ARG A 36 7.01 11.05 -16.04
CA ARG A 36 6.05 10.23 -16.81
C ARG A 36 5.41 9.15 -15.94
N TRP A 37 4.89 9.57 -14.80
CA TRP A 37 4.42 8.63 -13.79
C TRP A 37 2.95 8.27 -13.99
N ALA A 38 2.57 7.09 -13.51
CA ALA A 38 1.19 6.61 -13.44
C ALA A 38 0.91 5.88 -12.12
N PHE A 39 -0.37 5.76 -11.76
CA PHE A 39 -0.76 4.99 -10.58
C PHE A 39 -0.47 3.49 -10.78
N GLY A 40 0.11 2.86 -9.75
CA GLY A 40 0.41 1.44 -9.73
C GLY A 40 0.28 0.82 -8.35
N ILE A 41 0.69 -0.44 -8.27
CA ILE A 41 0.70 -1.23 -7.04
C ILE A 41 2.12 -1.76 -6.84
N HIS A 42 2.66 -1.60 -5.64
CA HIS A 42 4.00 -2.08 -5.31
C HIS A 42 4.01 -3.62 -5.31
N PRO A 43 4.92 -4.28 -6.06
CA PRO A 43 4.83 -5.72 -6.34
C PRO A 43 5.01 -6.61 -5.11
N HIS A 44 5.68 -6.11 -4.05
CA HIS A 44 5.90 -6.90 -2.84
C HIS A 44 4.90 -6.62 -1.73
N THR A 45 4.37 -5.39 -1.65
CA THR A 45 3.49 -5.00 -0.55
C THR A 45 2.04 -4.91 -0.98
N GLY A 46 1.73 -4.85 -2.27
CA GLY A 46 0.34 -4.69 -2.72
C GLY A 46 -0.25 -3.31 -2.41
N THR A 47 0.53 -2.42 -1.80
CA THR A 47 0.13 -1.04 -1.46
C THR A 47 0.24 -0.16 -2.70
N MET A 48 -0.60 0.87 -2.77
CA MET A 48 -0.51 1.91 -3.80
C MET A 48 0.91 2.49 -3.89
N ALA A 49 1.40 2.59 -5.12
CA ALA A 49 2.66 3.23 -5.46
C ALA A 49 2.52 3.94 -6.81
N LEU A 50 3.56 4.63 -7.25
CA LEU A 50 3.66 5.16 -8.60
C LEU A 50 4.68 4.36 -9.40
N VAL A 51 4.44 4.24 -10.70
CA VAL A 51 5.38 3.71 -11.68
C VAL A 51 5.78 4.83 -12.61
N GLY A 52 7.07 5.02 -12.87
CA GLY A 52 7.56 6.07 -13.76
C GLY A 52 9.06 6.00 -13.96
N MET A 53 9.61 7.02 -14.62
CA MET A 53 11.03 7.08 -14.97
C MET A 53 11.83 7.79 -13.87
N LEU A 54 12.76 7.07 -13.23
CA LEU A 54 13.79 7.62 -12.35
C LEU A 54 15.12 7.61 -13.11
N GLY A 55 15.46 8.75 -13.73
CA GLY A 55 16.55 8.80 -14.71
C GLY A 55 16.16 8.03 -15.98
N PRO A 56 17.02 7.13 -16.51
CA PRO A 56 16.71 6.34 -17.72
C PRO A 56 15.85 5.10 -17.44
N ASP A 57 15.57 4.79 -16.17
CA ASP A 57 14.98 3.52 -15.76
C ASP A 57 13.51 3.65 -15.39
N LEU A 58 12.70 2.72 -15.89
CA LEU A 58 11.35 2.50 -15.39
C LEU A 58 11.44 1.85 -13.99
N ARG A 59 10.81 2.48 -13.00
CA ARG A 59 10.82 2.04 -11.60
C ARG A 59 9.45 2.19 -10.98
N THR A 60 9.13 1.28 -10.07
CA THR A 60 8.05 1.44 -9.10
C THR A 60 8.63 2.07 -7.84
N CYS A 61 8.05 3.17 -7.36
CA CYS A 61 8.50 3.76 -6.11
C CYS A 61 8.08 2.91 -4.90
N ALA A 62 8.65 3.22 -3.73
CA ALA A 62 8.12 2.68 -2.48
C ALA A 62 6.66 3.13 -2.28
N PRO A 63 5.84 2.41 -1.48
CA PRO A 63 4.44 2.74 -1.25
C PRO A 63 4.22 4.20 -0.89
N THR A 64 3.21 4.79 -1.52
CA THR A 64 2.85 6.20 -1.38
C THR A 64 1.94 6.38 -0.17
N VAL A 65 2.32 7.26 0.77
CA VAL A 65 1.48 7.62 1.93
C VAL A 65 0.76 8.95 1.75
N ALA A 66 1.35 9.86 0.98
CA ALA A 66 0.79 11.16 0.66
C ALA A 66 1.30 11.68 -0.69
N MET A 67 0.51 12.48 -1.37
CA MET A 67 0.84 13.09 -2.65
C MET A 67 0.12 14.42 -2.83
N LEU A 68 0.80 15.39 -3.44
CA LEU A 68 0.23 16.64 -3.90
C LEU A 68 0.60 16.84 -5.36
N THR A 69 -0.39 17.00 -6.23
CA THR A 69 -0.19 17.23 -7.66
C THR A 69 -0.94 18.48 -8.13
N GLY A 70 -0.28 19.27 -8.96
CA GLY A 70 -0.87 20.35 -9.74
C GLY A 70 -1.03 19.96 -11.21
N PRO A 71 -1.26 20.96 -12.09
CA PRO A 71 -1.47 20.74 -13.52
C PRO A 71 -0.38 19.87 -14.16
N GLY A 72 -0.80 18.94 -15.02
CA GLY A 72 0.09 18.01 -15.72
C GLY A 72 0.75 16.95 -14.83
N GLY A 73 0.32 16.80 -13.57
CA GLY A 73 0.89 15.82 -12.63
C GLY A 73 2.22 16.27 -12.05
N ILE A 74 2.49 17.57 -12.06
CA ILE A 74 3.68 18.16 -11.45
C ILE A 74 3.43 18.32 -9.95
N GLY A 75 4.39 17.95 -9.11
CA GLY A 75 4.23 18.07 -7.66
C GLY A 75 5.22 17.22 -6.88
N TRP A 76 4.75 16.60 -5.80
CA TRP A 76 5.57 15.74 -4.95
C TRP A 76 4.75 14.59 -4.36
N LEU A 77 5.46 13.55 -3.93
CA LEU A 77 4.89 12.53 -3.05
C LEU A 77 5.82 12.20 -1.88
N ARG A 78 5.20 11.73 -0.80
CA ARG A 78 5.86 11.06 0.32
C ARG A 78 5.60 9.56 0.20
N THR A 79 6.67 8.79 0.08
CA THR A 79 6.67 7.33 0.14
C THR A 79 7.03 6.85 1.55
N LEU A 80 6.97 5.55 1.83
CA LEU A 80 7.54 4.98 3.06
C LEU A 80 9.04 5.27 3.22
N THR A 81 9.80 5.43 2.13
CA THR A 81 11.26 5.60 2.17
C THR A 81 11.75 7.03 2.05
N GLY A 82 10.91 7.97 1.65
CA GLY A 82 11.28 9.38 1.49
C GLY A 82 10.42 10.15 0.51
N TRP A 83 10.89 11.33 0.14
CA TRP A 83 10.22 12.28 -0.76
C TRP A 83 10.66 12.08 -2.21
N ILE A 84 9.74 12.31 -3.14
CA ILE A 84 9.97 12.23 -4.59
C ILE A 84 9.27 13.41 -5.26
N ARG A 85 9.96 14.06 -6.21
CA ARG A 85 9.38 15.09 -7.08
C ARG A 85 8.68 14.44 -8.27
N LEU A 86 7.58 15.03 -8.69
CA LEU A 86 6.79 14.60 -9.83
C LEU A 86 6.90 15.64 -10.94
N ALA A 87 7.27 15.23 -12.15
CA ALA A 87 7.58 16.16 -13.25
C ALA A 87 6.67 16.07 -14.48
N LEU A 88 5.88 15.00 -14.61
CA LEU A 88 4.82 14.86 -15.62
C LEU A 88 4.08 13.56 -15.34
N THR A 89 2.76 13.52 -15.50
CA THR A 89 2.01 12.26 -15.56
C THR A 89 1.71 11.86 -17.00
N GLU A 90 1.69 10.56 -17.27
CA GLU A 90 1.09 9.98 -18.49
C GLU A 90 -0.29 9.35 -18.18
N ASP A 91 -0.76 9.41 -16.93
CA ASP A 91 -2.01 8.79 -16.51
C ASP A 91 -3.18 9.74 -16.72
N GLU A 92 -4.05 9.41 -17.68
CA GLU A 92 -5.27 10.17 -17.98
C GLU A 92 -6.25 10.22 -16.80
N ARG A 93 -6.11 9.33 -15.80
CA ARG A 93 -6.94 9.35 -14.59
C ARG A 93 -6.42 10.30 -13.53
N HIS A 94 -5.27 10.94 -13.75
CA HIS A 94 -4.72 11.92 -12.83
C HIS A 94 -5.73 13.07 -12.63
N LYS A 95 -5.95 13.39 -11.36
CA LYS A 95 -6.66 14.60 -10.93
C LYS A 95 -5.72 15.41 -10.06
N GLU A 96 -5.70 16.71 -10.30
CA GLU A 96 -4.98 17.66 -9.45
C GLU A 96 -5.54 17.62 -8.02
N GLY A 97 -4.67 17.92 -7.06
CA GLY A 97 -5.02 18.07 -5.67
C GLY A 97 -4.17 17.19 -4.76
N ARG A 98 -4.75 16.92 -3.58
CA ARG A 98 -4.08 16.23 -2.48
C ARG A 98 -4.67 14.84 -2.31
N LEU A 99 -3.78 13.85 -2.20
CA LEU A 99 -4.11 12.48 -1.82
C LEU A 99 -3.37 12.15 -0.53
N LEU A 100 -4.12 11.73 0.49
CA LEU A 100 -3.57 11.14 1.70
C LEU A 100 -4.14 9.74 1.86
N LEU A 101 -3.31 8.78 2.26
CA LEU A 101 -3.84 7.52 2.77
C LEU A 101 -4.69 7.78 4.03
N PRO A 102 -5.69 6.93 4.32
CA PRO A 102 -6.45 7.02 5.56
C PRO A 102 -5.54 6.72 6.77
N GLU A 103 -5.93 7.21 7.94
CA GLU A 103 -5.14 7.04 9.18
C GLU A 103 -4.89 5.57 9.53
N HIS A 104 -5.91 4.72 9.38
CA HIS A 104 -5.80 3.27 9.60
C HIS A 104 -4.80 2.57 8.68
N ALA A 105 -4.35 3.20 7.58
CA ALA A 105 -3.33 2.60 6.72
C ALA A 105 -1.99 2.44 7.44
N ARG A 106 -1.70 3.26 8.48
CA ARG A 106 -0.51 3.09 9.34
C ARG A 106 -0.52 1.71 9.99
N GLU A 107 -1.64 1.37 10.62
CA GLU A 107 -1.83 0.11 11.32
C GLU A 107 -1.66 -1.09 10.36
N LEU A 108 -2.24 -0.98 9.16
CA LEU A 108 -2.11 -2.02 8.12
C LEU A 108 -0.65 -2.25 7.70
N GLU A 109 0.15 -1.19 7.50
CA GLU A 109 1.55 -1.34 7.11
C GLU A 109 2.42 -1.91 8.25
N LEU A 110 2.15 -1.53 9.50
CA LEU A 110 2.83 -2.08 10.67
C LEU A 110 2.48 -3.56 10.89
N ALA A 111 1.21 -3.92 10.76
CA ALA A 111 0.76 -5.31 10.83
C ALA A 111 1.33 -6.15 9.69
N ALA A 112 1.39 -5.60 8.47
CA ALA A 112 2.03 -6.25 7.33
C ALA A 112 3.51 -6.55 7.60
N LEU A 113 4.23 -5.58 8.16
CA LEU A 113 5.65 -5.75 8.53
C LEU A 113 5.81 -6.87 9.57
N ALA A 114 5.03 -6.83 10.66
CA ALA A 114 5.11 -7.80 11.74
C ALA A 114 4.78 -9.23 11.27
N ALA A 115 3.79 -9.37 10.38
CA ALA A 115 3.36 -10.66 9.85
C ALA A 115 4.29 -11.24 8.77
N GLY A 116 5.36 -10.54 8.38
CA GLY A 116 6.21 -10.97 7.27
C GLY A 116 5.50 -10.94 5.91
N TYR A 117 4.51 -10.07 5.77
CA TYR A 117 3.60 -10.01 4.62
C TYR A 117 4.34 -9.88 3.27
N ARG A 118 3.88 -10.67 2.28
CA ARG A 118 4.18 -10.45 0.86
C ARG A 118 2.92 -10.61 0.03
N ALA A 119 2.67 -9.62 -0.83
CA ALA A 119 1.47 -9.60 -1.67
C ALA A 119 1.40 -10.85 -2.57
N PRO A 120 0.25 -11.55 -2.61
CA PRO A 120 -0.02 -12.60 -3.57
C PRO A 120 0.10 -12.07 -5.00
N ARG A 121 0.43 -12.96 -5.95
CA ARG A 121 0.45 -12.61 -7.37
C ARG A 121 -0.93 -12.14 -7.82
N ARG A 122 -0.99 -11.23 -8.79
CA ARG A 122 -2.25 -10.68 -9.32
C ARG A 122 -3.21 -11.76 -9.85
N SER A 123 -2.71 -12.90 -10.32
CA SER A 123 -3.51 -14.04 -10.76
C SER A 123 -4.31 -14.71 -9.64
N LEU A 124 -3.88 -14.54 -8.38
CA LEU A 124 -4.58 -15.05 -7.20
C LEU A 124 -5.63 -14.08 -6.66
N ARG A 125 -5.82 -12.92 -7.33
CA ARG A 125 -6.76 -11.91 -6.85
C ARG A 125 -8.20 -12.45 -6.89
N PRO A 126 -8.90 -12.47 -5.74
CA PRO A 126 -10.32 -12.79 -5.70
C PRO A 126 -11.15 -11.72 -6.42
N GLU A 127 -12.22 -12.15 -7.06
CA GLU A 127 -13.22 -11.31 -7.73
C GLU A 127 -14.56 -11.30 -6.97
N GLY A 128 -14.81 -12.32 -6.15
CA GLY A 128 -16.05 -12.48 -5.40
C GLY A 128 -15.91 -12.41 -3.88
N PRO A 129 -17.05 -12.50 -3.16
CA PRO A 129 -17.10 -12.56 -1.71
C PRO A 129 -16.29 -13.72 -1.11
N LEU A 130 -15.88 -13.57 0.16
CA LEU A 130 -15.09 -14.54 0.91
C LEU A 130 -15.70 -15.96 0.91
N ALA A 131 -17.02 -16.06 1.01
CA ALA A 131 -17.75 -17.32 1.12
C ALA A 131 -17.95 -18.07 -0.21
N SER A 132 -17.77 -17.41 -1.37
CA SER A 132 -18.13 -17.98 -2.67
C SER A 132 -17.00 -17.98 -3.70
N ASP A 133 -15.90 -17.28 -3.45
CA ASP A 133 -14.75 -17.27 -4.34
C ASP A 133 -13.61 -18.15 -3.80
N ALA A 134 -13.38 -19.29 -4.46
CA ALA A 134 -12.34 -20.25 -4.11
C ALA A 134 -10.92 -19.66 -4.13
N ARG A 135 -10.69 -18.54 -4.83
CA ARG A 135 -9.37 -17.86 -4.83
C ARG A 135 -8.98 -17.36 -3.43
N TRP A 136 -9.94 -17.12 -2.54
CA TRP A 136 -9.62 -16.79 -1.14
C TRP A 136 -8.88 -17.93 -0.44
N HIS A 137 -9.20 -19.19 -0.73
CA HIS A 137 -8.43 -20.32 -0.20
C HIS A 137 -7.00 -20.31 -0.73
N HIS A 138 -6.79 -20.06 -2.03
CA HIS A 138 -5.43 -19.96 -2.59
C HIS A 138 -4.61 -18.79 -2.03
N VAL A 139 -5.27 -17.69 -1.68
CA VAL A 139 -4.63 -16.57 -0.98
C VAL A 139 -4.24 -16.96 0.44
N ALA A 140 -5.09 -17.70 1.14
CA ALA A 140 -4.77 -18.23 2.47
C ALA A 140 -3.57 -19.19 2.41
N ASP A 141 -3.58 -20.16 1.49
CA ASP A 141 -2.49 -21.12 1.29
C ASP A 141 -1.16 -20.41 0.97
N HIS A 142 -1.22 -19.30 0.22
CA HIS A 142 -0.05 -18.45 -0.04
C HIS A 142 0.53 -17.87 1.25
N PHE A 143 -0.31 -17.36 2.16
CA PHE A 143 0.16 -16.80 3.42
C PHE A 143 0.60 -17.86 4.42
N GLU A 144 -0.07 -19.01 4.49
CA GLU A 144 0.37 -20.15 5.32
C GLU A 144 1.79 -20.61 4.97
N ARG A 145 2.17 -20.53 3.69
CA ARG A 145 3.51 -20.88 3.23
C ARG A 145 4.54 -19.79 3.44
N ASP A 146 4.18 -18.53 3.18
CA ASP A 146 5.15 -17.46 2.96
C ASP A 146 5.19 -16.39 4.07
N ALA A 147 4.20 -16.33 4.97
CA ALA A 147 4.11 -15.34 6.04
C ALA A 147 4.52 -15.92 7.41
N ALA A 148 5.00 -15.06 8.31
CA ALA A 148 5.29 -15.44 9.70
C ALA A 148 4.03 -15.52 10.56
N ASP A 149 3.02 -14.71 10.25
CA ASP A 149 1.67 -14.75 10.82
C ASP A 149 0.66 -14.75 9.65
N PRO A 150 0.23 -15.95 9.21
CA PRO A 150 -0.67 -16.09 8.07
C PRO A 150 -2.03 -15.42 8.26
N GLU A 151 -2.61 -15.49 9.45
CA GLU A 151 -3.92 -14.92 9.77
C GLU A 151 -3.89 -13.39 9.67
N THR A 152 -2.90 -12.75 10.30
CA THR A 152 -2.71 -11.30 10.19
C THR A 152 -2.38 -10.88 8.76
N ALA A 153 -1.52 -11.63 8.05
CA ALA A 153 -1.19 -11.33 6.66
C ALA A 153 -2.41 -11.40 5.73
N PHE A 154 -3.28 -12.38 5.94
CA PHE A 154 -4.55 -12.52 5.22
C PHE A 154 -5.51 -11.39 5.55
N ALA A 155 -5.66 -11.03 6.84
CA ALA A 155 -6.49 -9.91 7.26
C ALA A 155 -6.02 -8.58 6.62
N VAL A 156 -4.71 -8.35 6.55
CA VAL A 156 -4.13 -7.19 5.84
C VAL A 156 -4.46 -7.22 4.35
N TYR A 157 -4.36 -8.38 3.68
CA TYR A 157 -4.73 -8.50 2.27
C TYR A 157 -6.21 -8.21 2.04
N TYR A 158 -7.08 -8.78 2.88
CA TYR A 158 -8.53 -8.56 2.84
C TYR A 158 -8.87 -7.08 3.07
N ALA A 159 -8.29 -6.45 4.09
CA ALA A 159 -8.44 -5.02 4.38
C ALA A 159 -8.11 -4.15 3.16
N ARG A 160 -7.02 -4.46 2.45
CA ARG A 160 -6.60 -3.72 1.25
C ARG A 160 -7.56 -3.92 0.06
N GLN A 161 -8.06 -5.13 -0.16
CA GLN A 161 -9.03 -5.38 -1.25
C GLN A 161 -10.37 -4.70 -0.98
N MET A 162 -10.83 -4.77 0.27
CA MET A 162 -12.15 -4.30 0.68
C MET A 162 -12.16 -2.84 1.18
N ARG A 163 -10.99 -2.21 1.31
CA ARG A 163 -10.78 -0.86 1.84
C ARG A 163 -11.29 -0.68 3.27
N LEU A 164 -10.96 -1.63 4.14
CA LEU A 164 -11.36 -1.68 5.55
C LEU A 164 -10.19 -1.38 6.50
N GLY A 165 -10.52 -1.06 7.76
CA GLY A 165 -9.53 -1.07 8.85
C GLY A 165 -9.08 -2.50 9.22
N LEU A 166 -8.00 -2.63 9.98
CA LEU A 166 -7.45 -3.94 10.35
C LEU A 166 -8.43 -4.74 11.23
N ASP A 167 -9.03 -4.10 12.23
CA ASP A 167 -9.97 -4.76 13.14
C ASP A 167 -11.24 -5.25 12.43
N GLU A 168 -11.80 -4.44 11.54
CA GLU A 168 -12.93 -4.84 10.70
C GLU A 168 -12.57 -6.03 9.79
N ALA A 169 -11.37 -6.01 9.20
CA ALA A 169 -10.90 -7.10 8.37
C ALA A 169 -10.69 -8.38 9.19
N ARG A 170 -10.09 -8.30 10.38
CA ARG A 170 -9.94 -9.44 11.30
C ARG A 170 -11.28 -10.06 11.65
N ALA A 171 -12.26 -9.24 12.03
CA ALA A 171 -13.61 -9.70 12.32
C ALA A 171 -14.27 -10.38 11.11
N ALA A 172 -14.06 -9.86 9.89
CA ALA A 172 -14.63 -10.44 8.68
C ALA A 172 -14.00 -11.79 8.29
N VAL A 173 -12.68 -11.96 8.50
CA VAL A 173 -11.96 -13.17 8.08
C VAL A 173 -11.91 -14.26 9.15
N VAL A 174 -12.29 -13.95 10.40
CA VAL A 174 -12.20 -14.91 11.51
C VAL A 174 -13.01 -16.18 11.25
N GLY A 175 -14.23 -16.05 10.72
CA GLY A 175 -15.10 -17.19 10.43
C GLY A 175 -14.53 -18.10 9.31
N PHE A 176 -13.84 -17.49 8.34
CA PHE A 176 -13.16 -18.23 7.29
C PHE A 176 -11.98 -19.05 7.83
N TRP A 177 -11.17 -18.47 8.72
CA TRP A 177 -10.08 -19.20 9.37
C TRP A 177 -10.57 -20.32 10.29
N TYR A 178 -11.62 -20.07 11.09
CA TYR A 178 -12.24 -21.12 11.90
C TYR A 178 -12.74 -22.29 11.04
N ALA A 179 -13.47 -22.01 9.95
CA ALA A 179 -13.96 -23.05 9.06
C ALA A 179 -12.81 -23.88 8.46
N ARG A 180 -11.73 -23.22 8.03
CA ARG A 180 -10.55 -23.90 7.47
C ARG A 180 -9.83 -24.81 8.45
N HIS A 181 -9.80 -24.47 9.74
CA HIS A 181 -9.12 -25.29 10.75
C HIS A 181 -10.00 -26.43 11.29
N LEU A 182 -11.32 -26.35 11.13
CA LEU A 182 -12.26 -27.40 11.55
C LEU A 182 -12.42 -28.52 10.51
N GLU A 183 -12.09 -28.29 9.24
CA GLU A 183 -12.17 -29.30 8.17
C GLU A 183 -11.05 -30.38 8.22
N PHE A 184 -10.21 -30.39 9.27
CA PHE A 184 -9.08 -31.30 9.44
C PHE A 184 -9.14 -32.24 10.67
N GLU A 185 -10.33 -32.49 11.23
CA GLU A 185 -10.60 -33.63 12.14
C GLU A 185 -11.59 -34.63 11.52
#